data_AF-A0AAD7H9S2-F1
#
_entry.id   AF-A0AAD7H9S2-F1
#
_cell.length_a   1.000
_cell.length_b   1.000
_cell.length_c   1.000
_cell.angle_alpha   90.00
_cell.angle_beta   90.00
_cell.angle_gamma   90.00
#
_symmetry.space_group_name_H-M   'P 1'
#
loop_
_entity.id
_entity.type
_entity.pdbx_description
1 polymer ?
#
loop_
_entity_poly.entity_id
_entity_poly.type
_entity_poly.pdbx_seq_one_letter_code
_entity_poly.pdbx_strand_id
1 'polypeptide(L)'
;MNHPQLGPMESSSVNTTTADSLISSLEPVVQQRLDTLVCIADLLGIDDLSFASYASSITRISAREQDAQQTLNRLELVERELQCHLAAVEQEEELIESWIERIGTEHTTAESTSTIQGRRETLLKKAKEYRAALDIIVAKTKPPAITFADLTAQQAANEQTAAAIKVKRAQIKAFKGLPPNLDLARQQLKTARAAQMDLIQTRERLLGKMAASVV
;
A
#
# COMPACT_ATOMS: atom_id res chain seq x y z
N MET A 1 27.65 -0.76 63.02
CA MET A 1 27.94 -0.52 61.60
C MET A 1 26.78 0.29 61.05
N ASN A 2 27.12 1.37 60.33
CA ASN A 2 26.37 2.62 60.28
C ASN A 2 25.24 2.61 59.24
N HIS A 3 24.06 3.08 59.64
CA HIS A 3 22.97 3.49 58.76
C HIS A 3 23.26 4.88 58.17
N PRO A 4 23.09 5.11 56.85
CA PRO A 4 23.14 6.44 56.28
C PRO A 4 21.79 7.15 56.46
N GLN A 5 21.85 8.33 57.10
CA GLN A 5 20.77 9.32 57.17
C GLN A 5 20.42 9.84 55.78
N LEU A 6 19.15 9.72 55.41
CA LEU A 6 18.53 10.47 54.30
C LEU A 6 18.20 11.88 54.80
N GLY A 7 18.89 12.88 54.25
CA GLY A 7 18.60 14.29 54.47
C GLY A 7 17.35 14.74 53.71
N PRO A 8 16.66 15.80 54.17
CA PRO A 8 15.50 16.35 53.49
C PRO A 8 15.95 17.07 52.21
N MET A 9 15.41 16.63 51.08
CA MET A 9 15.52 17.32 49.80
C MET A 9 14.74 18.64 49.89
N GLU A 10 15.47 19.74 49.79
CA GLU A 10 14.94 21.09 49.68
C GLU A 10 14.02 21.18 48.46
N SER A 11 12.76 21.48 48.72
CA SER A 11 11.77 21.86 47.73
C SER A 11 12.18 23.17 47.07
N SER A 12 12.79 23.08 45.88
CA SER A 12 13.03 24.23 45.02
C SER A 12 11.70 24.71 44.42
N SER A 13 11.04 25.65 45.09
CA SER A 13 9.93 26.42 44.52
C SER A 13 10.50 27.43 43.51
N VAL A 14 10.62 27.00 42.25
CA VAL A 14 11.19 27.78 41.15
C VAL A 14 10.07 28.20 40.19
N ASN A 15 9.76 29.49 40.18
CA ASN A 15 9.33 30.32 39.04
C ASN A 15 8.08 29.94 38.20
N THR A 16 6.91 29.71 38.79
CA THR A 16 5.65 29.64 38.00
C THR A 16 4.98 31.01 37.76
N THR A 17 5.29 32.02 38.57
CA THR A 17 4.56 33.31 38.55
C THR A 17 4.84 34.19 37.31
N THR A 18 5.94 33.94 36.59
CA THR A 18 6.30 34.68 35.38
C THR A 18 5.66 34.13 34.10
N ALA A 19 5.26 32.86 34.08
CA ALA A 19 4.58 32.26 32.92
C ALA A 19 3.10 32.67 32.87
N ASP A 20 2.39 32.62 33.99
CA ASP A 20 0.96 32.96 34.08
C ASP A 20 0.67 34.44 33.78
N SER A 21 1.62 35.33 34.10
CA SER A 21 1.53 36.77 33.78
C SER A 21 1.74 37.08 32.30
N LEU A 22 2.57 36.30 31.60
CA LEU A 22 2.73 36.40 30.13
C LEU A 22 1.52 35.83 29.39
N ILE A 23 0.92 34.75 29.90
CA ILE A 23 -0.31 34.15 29.35
C ILE A 23 -1.49 35.12 29.48
N SER A 24 -1.58 35.87 30.58
CA SER A 24 -2.63 36.89 30.78
C SER A 24 -2.47 38.13 29.89
N SER A 25 -1.31 38.31 29.25
CA SER A 25 -1.03 39.40 28.31
C SER A 25 -1.31 39.02 26.84
N LEU A 26 -1.70 37.77 26.56
CA LEU A 26 -2.03 37.33 25.21
C LEU A 26 -3.44 37.79 24.81
N GLU A 27 -3.60 38.06 23.51
CA GLU A 27 -4.90 38.36 22.91
C GLU A 27 -5.91 37.23 23.18
N PRO A 28 -7.16 37.52 23.60
CA PRO A 28 -8.12 36.51 24.05
C PRO A 28 -8.42 35.44 22.99
N VAL A 29 -8.30 35.79 21.71
CA VAL A 29 -8.45 34.86 20.58
C VAL A 29 -7.36 33.79 20.58
N VAL A 30 -6.13 34.15 20.96
CA VAL A 30 -5.00 33.21 21.02
C VAL A 30 -5.16 32.27 22.21
N GLN A 31 -5.62 32.78 23.36
CA GLN A 31 -5.90 31.98 24.54
C GLN A 31 -6.97 30.92 24.27
N GLN A 32 -8.09 31.31 23.64
CA GLN A 32 -9.14 30.38 23.24
C GLN A 32 -8.62 29.29 22.28
N ARG A 33 -7.75 29.64 21.32
CA ARG A 33 -7.15 28.66 20.40
C ARG A 33 -6.20 27.70 21.13
N LEU A 34 -5.44 28.19 22.10
CA LEU A 34 -4.53 27.38 22.89
C LEU A 34 -5.30 26.40 23.77
N ASP A 35 -6.39 26.85 24.40
CA ASP A 35 -7.31 25.97 25.15
C ASP A 35 -7.91 24.89 24.25
N THR A 36 -8.32 25.24 23.02
CA THR A 36 -8.81 24.21 22.08
C THR A 36 -7.73 23.22 21.69
N LEU A 37 -6.46 23.63 21.54
CA LEU A 37 -5.37 22.72 21.24
C LEU A 37 -5.07 21.78 22.40
N VAL A 38 -5.06 22.28 23.64
CA VAL A 38 -4.88 21.46 24.85
C VAL A 38 -6.01 20.44 24.96
N CYS A 39 -7.27 20.85 24.81
CA CYS A 39 -8.40 19.93 24.77
C CYS A 39 -8.27 18.87 23.66
N ILE A 40 -7.77 19.25 22.48
CA ILE A 40 -7.50 18.29 21.40
C ILE A 40 -6.37 17.34 21.79
N ALA A 41 -5.28 17.81 22.40
CA ALA A 41 -4.20 16.92 22.86
C ALA A 41 -4.69 15.93 23.91
N ASP A 42 -5.49 16.36 24.87
CA ASP A 42 -6.08 15.49 25.90
C ASP A 42 -6.99 14.44 25.26
N LEU A 43 -7.86 14.84 24.32
CA LEU A 43 -8.72 13.92 23.57
C LEU A 43 -7.92 12.93 22.71
N LEU A 44 -6.80 13.38 22.13
CA LEU A 44 -5.93 12.56 21.31
C LEU A 44 -4.94 11.70 22.11
N GLY A 45 -4.86 11.91 23.43
CA GLY A 45 -3.89 11.28 24.31
C GLY A 45 -2.44 11.61 23.93
N ILE A 46 -2.16 12.88 23.64
CA ILE A 46 -0.83 13.35 23.26
C ILE A 46 -0.13 13.92 24.49
N ASP A 47 0.90 13.21 24.97
CA ASP A 47 1.69 13.65 26.14
C ASP A 47 2.62 14.83 25.80
N ASP A 48 3.10 14.90 24.55
CA ASP A 48 4.02 15.94 24.07
C ASP A 48 3.30 16.94 23.15
N LEU A 49 3.13 18.19 23.60
CA LEU A 49 2.49 19.30 22.86
C LEU A 49 3.31 19.81 21.64
N SER A 50 4.20 18.99 21.09
CA SER A 50 4.98 19.33 19.90
C SER A 50 4.12 19.28 18.64
N PHE A 51 4.36 20.19 17.70
CA PHE A 51 3.68 20.19 16.40
C PHE A 51 3.79 18.84 15.67
N ALA A 52 4.95 18.17 15.79
CA ALA A 52 5.17 16.85 15.20
C ALA A 52 4.22 15.79 15.78
N SER A 53 3.98 15.83 17.09
CA SER A 53 3.04 14.93 17.78
C SER A 53 1.61 15.13 17.27
N TYR A 54 1.13 16.37 17.18
CA TYR A 54 -0.19 16.67 16.62
C TYR A 54 -0.33 16.21 15.17
N ALA A 55 0.65 16.53 14.31
CA ALA A 55 0.64 16.12 12.91
C ALA A 55 0.63 14.58 12.78
N SER A 56 1.38 13.87 13.61
CA SER A 56 1.40 12.41 13.63
C SER A 56 0.07 11.80 14.10
N SER A 57 -0.58 12.40 15.10
CA SER A 57 -1.88 11.94 15.60
C SER A 57 -3.01 12.21 14.61
N ILE A 58 -3.00 13.37 13.95
CA ILE A 58 -3.97 13.70 12.88
C ILE A 58 -3.81 12.72 11.73
N THR A 59 -2.58 12.52 11.22
CA THR A 59 -2.33 11.57 10.13
C THR A 59 -2.71 10.14 10.53
N ARG A 60 -2.47 9.73 11.78
CA ARG A 60 -2.92 8.43 12.32
C ARG A 60 -4.44 8.29 12.34
N ILE A 61 -5.17 9.33 12.73
CA ILE A 61 -6.65 9.31 12.74
C ILE A 61 -7.19 9.27 11.32
N SER A 62 -6.68 10.11 10.43
CA SER A 62 -7.08 10.08 9.02
C SER A 62 -6.79 8.74 8.36
N ALA A 63 -5.67 8.09 8.69
CA ALA A 63 -5.38 6.74 8.22
C ALA A 63 -6.40 5.72 8.76
N ARG A 64 -6.73 5.77 10.05
CA ARG A 64 -7.75 4.89 10.65
C ARG A 64 -9.14 5.12 10.07
N GLU A 65 -9.51 6.35 9.78
CA GLU A 65 -10.77 6.71 9.12
C GLU A 65 -10.83 6.12 7.72
N GLN A 66 -9.75 6.26 6.94
CA GLN A 66 -9.67 5.66 5.60
C GLN A 66 -9.71 4.13 5.65
N ASP A 67 -9.01 3.51 6.60
CA ASP A 67 -9.05 2.06 6.80
C ASP A 67 -10.47 1.61 7.17
N ALA A 68 -11.14 2.30 8.08
CA ALA A 68 -12.52 2.02 8.46
C ALA A 68 -13.51 2.20 7.29
N GLN A 69 -13.30 3.22 6.45
CA GLN A 69 -14.12 3.43 5.26
C GLN A 69 -13.89 2.31 4.23
N GLN A 70 -12.65 1.87 4.05
CA GLN A 70 -12.34 0.75 3.15
C GLN A 70 -12.95 -0.57 3.65
N THR A 71 -12.89 -0.84 4.96
CA THR A 71 -13.51 -2.05 5.52
C THR A 71 -15.03 -1.99 5.43
N LEU A 72 -15.65 -0.84 5.67
CA LEU A 72 -17.09 -0.62 5.49
C LEU A 72 -17.52 -0.91 4.04
N ASN A 73 -16.84 -0.32 3.06
CA ASN A 73 -17.14 -0.56 1.64
C ASN A 73 -16.99 -2.05 1.26
N ARG A 74 -16.01 -2.76 1.84
CA ARG A 74 -15.85 -4.21 1.65
C ARG A 74 -17.00 -5.00 2.27
N LEU A 75 -17.44 -4.63 3.46
CA LEU A 75 -18.57 -5.27 4.12
C LEU A 75 -19.86 -5.07 3.34
N GLU A 76 -20.14 -3.86 2.84
CA GLU A 76 -21.30 -3.57 1.99
C GLU A 76 -21.29 -4.39 0.69
N LEU A 77 -20.11 -4.65 0.13
CA LEU A 77 -19.98 -5.51 -1.05
C LEU A 77 -20.32 -6.96 -0.72
N VAL A 78 -19.73 -7.49 0.36
CA VAL A 78 -19.99 -8.86 0.83
C VAL A 78 -21.46 -9.04 1.20
N GLU A 79 -22.08 -8.06 1.85
CA GLU A 79 -23.50 -8.08 2.18
C GLU A 79 -24.37 -8.18 0.92
N ARG A 80 -24.11 -7.34 -0.10
CA ARG A 80 -24.83 -7.39 -1.37
C ARG A 80 -24.66 -8.73 -2.08
N GLU A 81 -23.47 -9.31 -2.03
CA GLU A 81 -23.20 -10.63 -2.60
C GLU A 81 -23.98 -11.72 -1.85
N LEU A 82 -23.99 -11.70 -0.51
CA LEU A 82 -24.76 -12.64 0.30
C LEU A 82 -26.26 -12.51 0.07
N GLN A 83 -26.78 -11.30 -0.07
CA GLN A 83 -28.19 -11.06 -0.43
C GLN A 83 -28.53 -11.64 -1.80
N CYS A 84 -27.63 -11.49 -2.79
CA CYS A 84 -27.81 -12.08 -4.11
C CYS A 84 -27.82 -13.61 -4.07
N HIS A 85 -26.89 -14.22 -3.32
CA HIS A 85 -26.83 -15.67 -3.16
C HIS A 85 -28.05 -16.21 -2.39
N LEU A 86 -28.51 -15.50 -1.36
CA LEU A 86 -29.72 -15.85 -0.62
C LEU A 86 -30.95 -15.85 -1.54
N ALA A 87 -31.15 -14.79 -2.33
CA ALA A 87 -32.26 -14.72 -3.29
C ALA A 87 -32.18 -15.84 -4.35
N ALA A 88 -30.97 -16.20 -4.80
CA ALA A 88 -30.78 -17.32 -5.72
C ALA A 88 -31.16 -18.67 -5.08
N VAL A 89 -30.78 -18.89 -3.81
CA VAL A 89 -31.13 -20.11 -3.07
C VAL A 89 -32.63 -20.18 -2.80
N GLU A 90 -33.28 -19.10 -2.41
CA GLU A 90 -34.74 -19.04 -2.25
C GLU A 90 -35.45 -19.41 -3.56
N GLN A 91 -34.98 -18.88 -4.69
CA GLN A 91 -35.53 -19.25 -6.00
C GLN A 91 -35.31 -20.74 -6.33
N GLU A 92 -34.14 -21.29 -6.03
CA GLU A 92 -33.87 -22.72 -6.23
C GLU A 92 -34.76 -23.61 -5.34
N GLU A 93 -35.01 -23.19 -4.10
CA GLU A 93 -35.92 -23.86 -3.18
C GLU A 93 -37.36 -23.86 -3.73
N GLU A 94 -37.89 -22.71 -4.15
CA GLU A 94 -39.20 -22.61 -4.79
C GLU A 94 -39.32 -23.53 -6.03
N LEU A 95 -38.25 -23.60 -6.84
CA LEU A 95 -38.22 -24.49 -7.99
C LEU A 95 -38.26 -25.96 -7.57
N ILE A 96 -37.50 -26.35 -6.56
CA ILE A 96 -37.49 -27.71 -6.02
C ILE A 96 -38.87 -28.07 -5.47
N GLU A 97 -39.50 -27.20 -4.68
CA GLU A 97 -40.86 -27.40 -4.16
C GLU A 97 -41.86 -27.59 -5.31
N SER A 98 -41.81 -26.71 -6.32
CA SER A 98 -42.67 -26.82 -7.50
C SER A 98 -42.46 -28.14 -8.26
N TRP A 99 -41.23 -28.66 -8.29
CA TRP A 99 -40.92 -29.94 -8.91
C TRP A 99 -41.43 -31.10 -8.08
N ILE A 100 -41.30 -31.04 -6.75
CA ILE A 100 -41.85 -32.04 -5.83
C ILE A 100 -43.37 -32.11 -5.99
N GLU A 101 -44.07 -30.98 -6.04
CA GLU A 101 -45.52 -30.92 -6.25
C GLU A 101 -45.92 -31.51 -7.60
N ARG A 102 -45.24 -31.11 -8.69
CA ARG A 102 -45.50 -31.65 -10.02
C ARG A 102 -45.27 -33.16 -10.09
N ILE A 103 -44.16 -33.64 -9.53
CA ILE A 103 -43.84 -35.07 -9.53
C ILE A 103 -44.84 -35.86 -8.66
N GLY A 104 -45.23 -35.32 -7.49
CA GLY A 104 -46.18 -35.95 -6.58
C GLY A 104 -47.60 -36.04 -7.15
N THR A 105 -48.05 -34.98 -7.85
CA THR A 105 -49.34 -34.98 -8.57
C THR A 105 -49.33 -35.90 -9.78
N GLU A 106 -48.19 -36.02 -10.47
CA GLU A 106 -48.01 -36.91 -11.62
C GLU A 106 -47.97 -38.40 -11.21
N HIS A 107 -47.38 -38.74 -10.05
CA HIS A 107 -47.34 -40.13 -9.53
C HIS A 107 -48.68 -40.64 -8.98
N THR A 108 -49.60 -39.74 -8.60
CA THR A 108 -50.93 -40.12 -8.11
C THR A 108 -51.89 -40.44 -9.25
N THR A 109 -51.65 -39.91 -10.46
CA THR A 109 -52.21 -40.49 -11.68
C THR A 109 -51.39 -41.71 -12.07
N ALA A 110 -51.99 -42.88 -12.20
CA ALA A 110 -51.28 -44.11 -12.60
C ALA A 110 -50.71 -43.95 -14.02
N GLU A 111 -49.51 -43.37 -14.12
CA GLU A 111 -48.82 -43.17 -15.37
C GLU A 111 -48.43 -44.51 -15.96
N SER A 112 -49.00 -44.81 -17.13
CA SER A 112 -48.62 -45.97 -17.92
C SER A 112 -47.16 -45.83 -18.33
N THR A 113 -46.37 -46.91 -18.26
CA THR A 113 -44.95 -46.95 -18.65
C THR A 113 -44.64 -46.30 -20.01
N SER A 114 -45.62 -46.26 -20.91
CA SER A 114 -45.57 -45.56 -22.19
C SER A 114 -45.38 -44.03 -22.08
N THR A 115 -45.97 -43.36 -21.08
CA THR A 115 -45.82 -41.89 -20.91
C THR A 115 -44.42 -41.56 -20.42
N ILE A 116 -43.87 -42.37 -19.51
CA ILE A 116 -42.49 -42.26 -19.01
C ILE A 116 -41.48 -42.41 -20.16
N GLN A 117 -41.69 -43.39 -21.04
CA GLN A 117 -40.83 -43.60 -22.21
C GLN A 117 -40.87 -42.41 -23.19
N GLY A 118 -42.05 -41.87 -23.47
CA GLY A 118 -42.21 -40.65 -24.28
C GLY A 118 -41.51 -39.44 -23.65
N ARG A 119 -41.57 -39.29 -22.32
CA ARG A 119 -40.89 -38.20 -21.61
C ARG A 119 -39.36 -38.34 -21.66
N ARG A 120 -38.82 -39.55 -21.56
CA ARG A 120 -37.39 -39.80 -21.74
C ARG A 120 -36.92 -39.39 -23.14
N GLU A 121 -37.69 -39.72 -24.17
CA GLU A 121 -37.35 -39.36 -25.54
C GLU A 121 -37.40 -37.85 -25.77
N THR A 122 -38.39 -37.15 -25.22
CA THR A 122 -38.47 -35.68 -25.33
C THR A 122 -37.32 -34.99 -24.59
N LEU A 123 -36.94 -35.48 -23.41
CA LEU A 123 -35.76 -34.98 -22.70
C LEU A 123 -34.47 -35.20 -23.48
N LEU A 124 -34.29 -36.38 -24.10
CA LEU A 124 -33.12 -36.65 -24.93
C LEU A 124 -33.07 -35.77 -26.18
N LYS A 125 -34.23 -35.45 -26.79
CA LYS A 125 -34.30 -34.50 -27.90
C LYS A 125 -33.90 -33.10 -27.45
N LYS A 126 -34.45 -32.60 -26.34
CA LYS A 126 -34.06 -31.30 -25.78
C LYS A 126 -32.59 -31.23 -25.38
N ALA A 127 -32.03 -32.28 -24.79
CA ALA A 127 -30.61 -32.33 -24.46
C ALA A 127 -29.71 -32.21 -25.71
N LYS A 128 -30.12 -32.84 -26.83
CA LYS A 128 -29.42 -32.69 -28.11
C LYS A 128 -29.56 -31.28 -28.68
N GLU A 129 -30.73 -30.67 -28.57
CA GLU A 129 -30.97 -29.28 -28.99
C GLU A 129 -30.11 -28.29 -28.18
N TYR A 130 -30.05 -28.43 -26.86
CA TYR A 130 -29.19 -27.59 -26.00
C TYR A 130 -27.71 -27.77 -26.33
N ARG A 131 -27.27 -29.00 -26.61
CA ARG A 131 -25.89 -29.25 -27.03
C ARG A 131 -25.58 -28.58 -28.36
N ALA A 132 -26.46 -28.70 -29.35
CA ALA A 132 -26.29 -28.01 -30.63
C ALA A 132 -26.29 -26.48 -30.45
N ALA A 133 -27.13 -25.94 -29.57
CA ALA A 133 -27.14 -24.52 -29.25
C ALA A 133 -25.83 -24.07 -28.58
N LEU A 134 -25.29 -24.85 -27.65
CA LEU A 134 -23.98 -24.61 -27.03
C LEU A 134 -22.88 -24.64 -28.08
N ASP A 135 -22.87 -25.61 -28.99
CA ASP A 135 -21.87 -25.70 -30.06
C ASP A 135 -21.94 -24.47 -30.98
N ILE A 136 -23.14 -23.95 -31.28
CA ILE A 136 -23.33 -22.70 -32.04
C ILE A 136 -22.79 -21.50 -31.26
N ILE A 137 -23.07 -21.40 -29.96
CA ILE A 137 -22.57 -20.30 -29.11
C ILE A 137 -21.05 -20.34 -29.08
N VAL A 138 -20.46 -21.51 -28.84
CA VAL A 138 -19.00 -21.74 -28.82
C VAL A 138 -18.38 -21.38 -30.16
N ALA A 139 -19.01 -21.75 -31.29
CA ALA A 139 -18.53 -21.39 -32.62
C ALA A 139 -18.62 -19.88 -32.90
N LYS A 140 -19.61 -19.18 -32.33
CA LYS A 140 -19.78 -17.72 -32.46
C LYS A 140 -18.87 -16.92 -31.54
N THR A 141 -18.59 -17.43 -30.34
CA THR A 141 -17.69 -16.79 -29.40
C THR A 141 -16.26 -17.03 -29.86
N LYS A 142 -15.61 -15.99 -30.37
CA LYS A 142 -14.17 -16.02 -30.57
C LYS A 142 -13.51 -16.34 -29.22
N PRO A 143 -12.49 -17.22 -29.18
CA PRO A 143 -11.74 -17.43 -27.95
C PRO A 143 -11.22 -16.08 -27.46
N PRO A 144 -11.23 -15.84 -26.13
CA PRO A 144 -10.75 -14.58 -25.58
C PRO A 144 -9.32 -14.34 -26.05
N ALA A 145 -9.00 -13.09 -26.40
CA ALA A 145 -7.69 -12.72 -26.93
C ALA A 145 -6.53 -13.00 -25.96
N ILE A 146 -6.86 -13.16 -24.68
CA ILE A 146 -5.92 -13.47 -23.60
C ILE A 146 -6.55 -14.57 -22.77
N THR A 147 -5.87 -15.71 -22.68
CA THR A 147 -6.28 -16.85 -21.87
C THR A 147 -5.77 -16.66 -20.44
N PHE A 148 -6.42 -17.29 -19.45
CA PHE A 148 -5.91 -17.31 -18.07
C PHE A 148 -4.46 -17.84 -17.99
N ALA A 149 -4.09 -18.80 -18.84
CA ALA A 149 -2.73 -19.29 -18.97
C ALA A 149 -1.72 -18.21 -19.41
N ASP A 150 -2.14 -17.26 -20.26
CA ASP A 150 -1.30 -16.16 -20.71
C ASP A 150 -1.08 -15.16 -19.57
N LEU A 151 -2.12 -14.91 -18.77
CA LEU A 151 -2.03 -14.04 -17.59
C LEU A 151 -1.11 -14.61 -16.52
N THR A 152 -1.18 -15.91 -16.23
CA THR A 152 -0.29 -16.54 -15.25
C THR A 152 1.16 -16.58 -15.74
N ALA A 153 1.38 -16.83 -17.04
CA ALA A 153 2.71 -16.72 -17.65
C ALA A 153 3.27 -15.29 -17.56
N GLN A 154 2.43 -14.27 -17.83
CA GLN A 154 2.82 -12.87 -17.72
C GLN A 154 3.11 -12.47 -16.26
N GLN A 155 2.32 -12.97 -15.31
CA GLN A 155 2.56 -12.75 -13.88
C GLN A 155 3.91 -13.33 -13.45
N ALA A 156 4.22 -14.56 -13.84
CA ALA A 156 5.52 -15.18 -13.55
C ALA A 156 6.69 -14.39 -14.17
N ALA A 157 6.53 -13.90 -15.40
CA ALA A 157 7.53 -13.03 -16.04
C ALA A 157 7.72 -11.70 -15.30
N ASN A 158 6.61 -11.09 -14.83
CA ASN A 158 6.65 -9.87 -14.03
C ASN A 158 7.34 -10.08 -12.68
N GLU A 159 7.13 -11.22 -12.02
CA GLU A 159 7.81 -11.56 -10.76
C GLU A 159 9.32 -11.74 -10.97
N GLN A 160 9.74 -12.41 -12.05
CA GLN A 160 11.16 -12.56 -12.39
C GLN A 160 11.82 -11.21 -12.68
N THR A 161 11.17 -10.34 -13.45
CA THR A 161 11.71 -9.00 -13.75
C THR A 161 11.77 -8.13 -12.50
N ALA A 162 10.76 -8.20 -11.62
CA ALA A 162 10.77 -7.50 -10.34
C ALA A 162 11.92 -7.97 -9.43
N ALA A 163 12.18 -9.28 -9.36
CA ALA A 163 13.32 -9.83 -8.64
C ALA A 163 14.66 -9.33 -9.21
N ALA A 164 14.82 -9.34 -10.55
CA ALA A 164 16.01 -8.81 -11.21
C ALA A 164 16.22 -7.31 -10.94
N ILE A 165 15.15 -6.51 -10.97
CA ILE A 165 15.20 -5.08 -10.63
C ILE A 165 15.61 -4.89 -9.17
N LYS A 166 15.11 -5.71 -8.25
CA LYS A 166 15.48 -5.65 -6.83
C LYS A 166 16.98 -5.90 -6.63
N VAL A 167 17.54 -6.90 -7.30
CA VAL A 167 18.99 -7.19 -7.28
C VAL A 167 19.79 -6.01 -7.83
N LYS A 168 19.42 -5.47 -9.00
CA LYS A 168 20.10 -4.30 -9.59
C LYS A 168 20.01 -3.07 -8.69
N ARG A 169 18.86 -2.81 -8.07
CA ARG A 169 18.69 -1.71 -7.10
C ARG A 169 19.56 -1.91 -5.87
N ALA A 170 19.69 -3.15 -5.36
CA ALA A 170 20.58 -3.47 -4.25
C ALA A 170 22.05 -3.24 -4.63
N GLN A 171 22.47 -3.64 -5.82
CA GLN A 171 23.81 -3.33 -6.36
C GLN A 171 24.04 -1.82 -6.42
N ILE A 172 23.12 -1.07 -7.05
CA ILE A 172 23.22 0.40 -7.13
C ILE A 172 23.29 1.01 -5.72
N LYS A 173 22.49 0.52 -4.76
CA LYS A 173 22.53 1.02 -3.37
C LYS A 173 23.86 0.72 -2.69
N ALA A 174 24.44 -0.46 -2.92
CA ALA A 174 25.79 -0.79 -2.45
C ALA A 174 26.82 0.19 -3.04
N PHE A 175 26.71 0.54 -4.32
CA PHE A 175 27.60 1.51 -4.96
C PHE A 175 27.31 2.98 -4.57
N LYS A 176 26.10 3.34 -4.15
CA LYS A 176 25.76 4.71 -3.71
C LYS A 176 26.45 5.14 -2.41
N GLY A 177 27.16 4.23 -1.72
CA GLY A 177 28.02 4.52 -0.58
C GLY A 177 29.52 4.30 -0.82
N LEU A 178 29.93 3.74 -1.96
CA LEU A 178 31.34 3.67 -2.36
C LEU A 178 31.66 4.85 -3.28
N PRO A 179 32.76 5.59 -3.07
CA PRO A 179 33.15 6.64 -4.00
C PRO A 179 33.40 6.04 -5.38
N PRO A 180 33.03 6.72 -6.47
CA PRO A 180 33.35 6.29 -7.84
C PRO A 180 34.84 5.96 -7.91
N ASN A 181 35.17 4.67 -8.10
CA ASN A 181 36.51 4.08 -8.10
C ASN A 181 37.59 5.01 -7.52
N LEU A 182 37.78 4.98 -6.20
CA LEU A 182 38.81 5.79 -5.51
C LEU A 182 40.16 5.73 -6.22
N ASP A 183 40.51 4.60 -6.82
CA ASP A 183 41.76 4.43 -7.54
C ASP A 183 41.81 5.24 -8.85
N LEU A 184 40.69 5.36 -9.55
CA LEU A 184 40.56 6.25 -10.72
C LEU A 184 40.62 7.72 -10.30
N ALA A 185 39.94 8.10 -9.22
CA ALA A 185 40.03 9.46 -8.67
C ALA A 185 41.45 9.79 -8.18
N ARG A 186 42.13 8.84 -7.53
CA ARG A 186 43.53 8.95 -7.10
C ARG A 186 44.46 9.06 -8.31
N GLN A 187 44.23 8.30 -9.37
CA GLN A 187 45.02 8.39 -10.59
C GLN A 187 44.85 9.74 -11.28
N GLN A 188 43.60 10.22 -11.42
CA GLN A 188 43.30 11.54 -11.98
C GLN A 188 43.90 12.68 -11.13
N LEU A 189 43.88 12.56 -9.80
CA LEU A 189 44.51 13.52 -8.91
C LEU A 189 46.04 13.52 -9.07
N LYS A 190 46.67 12.34 -9.22
CA LYS A 190 48.11 12.24 -9.49
C LYS A 190 48.49 12.90 -10.82
N THR A 191 47.73 12.65 -11.89
CA THR A 191 47.99 13.26 -13.20
C THR A 191 47.80 14.78 -13.17
N ALA A 192 46.77 15.28 -12.47
CA ALA A 192 46.55 16.72 -12.33
C ALA A 192 47.68 17.42 -11.56
N ARG A 193 48.19 16.80 -10.49
CA ARG A 193 49.34 17.32 -9.72
C ARG A 193 50.63 17.35 -10.55
N ALA A 194 50.88 16.33 -11.37
CA ALA A 194 52.02 16.31 -12.27
C ALA A 194 51.96 17.48 -13.27
N ALA A 195 50.81 17.65 -13.94
CA ALA A 195 50.60 18.75 -14.89
C ALA A 195 50.74 20.14 -14.23
N GLN A 196 50.26 20.30 -12.99
CA GLN A 196 50.44 21.53 -12.23
C GLN A 196 51.93 21.82 -11.95
N MET A 197 52.70 20.80 -11.58
CA MET A 197 54.13 20.95 -11.32
C MET A 197 54.90 21.38 -12.57
N ASP A 198 54.57 20.80 -13.73
CA ASP A 198 55.16 21.18 -15.01
C ASP A 198 54.85 22.65 -15.35
N LEU A 199 53.62 23.10 -15.12
CA LEU A 199 53.24 24.51 -15.30
C LEU A 199 54.00 25.44 -14.36
N ILE A 200 54.22 25.05 -13.11
CA ILE A 200 55.02 25.84 -12.16
C ILE A 200 56.47 25.96 -12.65
N GLN A 201 57.09 24.86 -13.08
CA GLN A 201 58.45 24.88 -13.59
C GLN A 201 58.59 25.75 -14.85
N THR A 202 57.62 25.68 -15.77
CA THR A 202 57.63 26.55 -16.95
C THR A 202 57.47 28.03 -16.57
N ARG A 203 56.59 28.35 -15.62
CA ARG A 203 56.43 29.71 -15.07
C ARG A 203 57.72 30.22 -14.45
N GLU A 204 58.37 29.44 -13.59
CA GLU A 204 59.62 29.82 -12.94
C GLU A 204 60.74 30.05 -13.96
N ARG A 205 60.83 29.19 -14.98
CA ARG A 205 61.80 29.35 -16.08
C ARG A 205 61.55 30.65 -16.87
N LEU A 206 60.29 30.98 -17.16
CA LEU A 206 59.94 32.23 -17.85
C LEU A 206 60.25 33.45 -17.00
N LEU A 207 59.87 33.44 -15.72
CA LEU A 207 60.18 34.52 -14.78
C LEU A 207 61.70 34.72 -14.64
N GLY A 208 62.47 33.63 -14.57
CA GLY A 208 63.94 33.69 -14.54
C GLY A 208 64.53 34.33 -15.80
N LYS A 209 64.01 34.01 -16.99
CA LYS A 209 64.43 34.64 -18.26
C LYS A 209 64.07 36.12 -18.31
N MET A 210 62.90 36.50 -17.82
CA MET A 210 62.49 37.91 -17.76
C MET A 210 63.37 38.71 -16.81
N ALA A 211 63.64 38.19 -15.61
CA ALA A 211 64.54 38.83 -14.65
C ALA A 211 65.95 39.03 -15.21
N ALA A 212 66.47 38.05 -15.96
CA ALA A 212 67.78 38.15 -16.62
C ALA A 212 67.83 39.16 -17.78
N SER A 213 66.68 39.51 -18.38
CA SER A 213 66.60 40.48 -19.49
C SER A 213 66.44 41.94 -19.06
N VAL A 214 66.21 42.19 -17.77
CA VAL A 214 65.99 43.54 -17.19
C VAL A 214 67.29 44.12 -16.57
N VAL A 215 68.37 43.33 -16.55
CA VAL A 215 69.73 43.74 -16.15
C VAL A 215 70.57 43.92 -17.41
#